data_AF-A0AAW6H7V7-F1
#
_entry.id   AF-A0AAW6H7V7-F1
#
_cell.length_a   1.000
_cell.length_b   1.000
_cell.length_c   1.000
_cell.angle_alpha   90.00
_cell.angle_beta   90.00
_cell.angle_gamma   90.00
#
_symmetry.space_group_name_H-M   'P 1'
#
loop_
_entity.id
_entity.type
_entity.pdbx_description
1 polymer ?
#
loop_
_entity_poly.entity_id
_entity_poly.type
_entity_poly.pdbx_seq_one_letter_code
_entity_poly.pdbx_strand_id
1 'polypeptide(L)'
;MFLHYTNSSVYLSRFYKEKLRLKRLLFIWIWICFLFSFVQKAGAERVSYPVDKHVSSADSIMEKVIFFAPLYERIIESYKAELYIKGWVNIRKKNHILRYIPSMFRPKKGVREYMMETYSDLHFTAPDIYDQKVKASVGTASEFWEMDGRLPEYFHINIYSSTLLYDKLLSPLAPNAKKYYTYRIDTVMGERHALQYKIRFMPKSKSFQLVGGYLIVSDNV
;
A
#
# COMPACT_ATOMS: atom_id res chain seq x y z
N MET A 1 -59.54 -54.26 25.75
CA MET A 1 -58.52 -53.30 26.23
C MET A 1 -57.28 -54.10 26.63
N PHE A 2 -56.30 -54.24 25.72
CA PHE A 2 -54.99 -54.82 26.02
C PHE A 2 -53.95 -54.09 25.15
N LEU A 3 -53.10 -53.30 25.80
CA LEU A 3 -51.88 -52.75 25.25
C LEU A 3 -50.79 -53.82 25.38
N HIS A 4 -50.09 -54.14 24.29
CA HIS A 4 -48.80 -54.83 24.37
C HIS A 4 -47.71 -53.98 23.73
N TYR A 5 -46.77 -53.63 24.59
CA TYR A 5 -45.50 -52.94 24.36
C TYR A 5 -44.55 -53.82 23.54
N THR A 6 -43.68 -53.24 22.70
CA THR A 6 -42.23 -53.56 22.67
C THR A 6 -41.45 -52.72 21.64
N ASN A 7 -40.15 -52.54 21.96
CA ASN A 7 -39.00 -52.21 21.08
C ASN A 7 -38.50 -50.75 20.96
N SER A 8 -38.16 -50.12 22.11
CA SER A 8 -37.28 -48.93 22.12
C SER A 8 -35.79 -49.20 22.40
N SER A 9 -35.41 -50.40 22.83
CA SER A 9 -34.03 -50.71 23.29
C SER A 9 -33.00 -50.83 22.15
N VAL A 10 -33.38 -51.35 20.99
CA VAL A 10 -32.44 -51.65 19.89
C VAL A 10 -31.92 -50.37 19.21
N TYR A 11 -32.74 -49.33 19.13
CA TYR A 11 -32.39 -48.07 18.46
C TYR A 11 -31.36 -47.24 19.24
N LEU A 12 -31.40 -47.26 20.58
CA LEU A 12 -30.46 -46.53 21.44
C LEU A 12 -29.02 -47.06 21.33
N SER A 13 -28.85 -48.38 21.21
CA SER A 13 -27.51 -48.99 21.11
C SER A 13 -26.79 -48.63 19.80
N ARG A 14 -27.54 -48.51 18.70
CA ARG A 14 -27.01 -48.18 17.37
C ARG A 14 -26.61 -46.70 17.29
N PHE A 15 -27.44 -45.82 17.86
CA PHE A 15 -27.15 -44.38 17.97
C PHE A 15 -25.90 -44.07 18.80
N TYR A 16 -25.70 -44.80 19.91
CA TYR A 16 -24.52 -44.59 20.76
C TYR A 16 -23.22 -44.98 20.06
N LYS A 17 -23.25 -46.06 19.26
CA LYS A 17 -22.10 -46.57 18.50
C LYS A 17 -21.67 -45.64 17.36
N GLU A 18 -22.62 -44.97 16.70
CA GLU A 18 -22.33 -43.96 15.68
C GLU A 18 -21.75 -42.68 16.28
N LYS A 19 -22.30 -42.20 17.41
CA LYS A 19 -21.74 -41.04 18.13
C LYS A 19 -20.29 -41.26 18.57
N LEU A 20 -19.95 -42.48 18.98
CA LEU A 20 -18.59 -42.84 19.41
C LEU A 20 -17.60 -42.85 18.22
N ARG A 21 -18.04 -43.33 17.04
CA ARG A 21 -17.24 -43.30 15.81
C ARG A 21 -16.98 -41.88 15.32
N LEU A 22 -17.98 -41.00 15.40
CA LEU A 22 -17.84 -39.61 14.99
C LEU A 22 -16.85 -38.83 15.87
N LYS A 23 -16.92 -39.05 17.20
CA LYS A 23 -15.96 -38.46 18.15
C LYS A 23 -14.52 -38.91 17.86
N ARG A 24 -14.32 -40.20 17.54
CA ARG A 24 -12.99 -40.74 17.21
C ARG A 24 -12.40 -40.10 15.95
N LEU A 25 -13.21 -39.88 14.91
CA LEU A 25 -12.77 -39.21 13.68
C LEU A 25 -12.43 -37.72 13.92
N LEU A 26 -13.19 -37.03 14.76
CA LEU A 26 -12.91 -35.65 15.17
C LEU A 26 -11.56 -35.52 15.88
N PHE A 27 -11.24 -36.42 16.81
CA PHE A 27 -9.95 -36.41 17.50
C PHE A 27 -8.76 -36.69 16.57
N ILE A 28 -8.93 -37.57 15.57
CA ILE A 28 -7.90 -37.84 14.56
C ILE A 28 -7.63 -36.59 13.71
N TRP A 29 -8.67 -35.88 13.30
CA TRP A 29 -8.53 -34.63 12.54
C TRP A 29 -7.86 -33.51 13.35
N ILE A 30 -8.19 -33.38 14.63
CA ILE A 30 -7.55 -32.38 15.53
C ILE A 30 -6.04 -32.67 15.67
N TRP A 31 -5.66 -33.95 15.80
CA TRP A 31 -4.25 -34.35 15.87
C TRP A 31 -3.48 -34.07 14.57
N ILE A 32 -4.09 -34.30 13.41
CA ILE A 32 -3.49 -33.99 12.11
C ILE A 32 -3.28 -32.47 11.95
N CYS A 33 -4.24 -31.65 12.36
CA CYS A 33 -4.11 -30.20 12.34
C CYS A 33 -3.00 -29.68 13.28
N PHE A 34 -2.83 -30.30 14.45
CA PHE A 34 -1.74 -29.97 15.38
C PHE A 34 -0.35 -30.32 14.81
N LEU A 35 -0.22 -31.45 14.11
CA LEU A 35 1.02 -31.86 13.47
C LEU A 35 1.42 -30.92 12.32
N PHE A 36 0.45 -30.40 11.56
CA PHE A 36 0.73 -29.43 10.49
C PHE A 36 1.08 -28.02 10.99
N SER A 37 0.78 -27.70 12.26
CA SER A 37 1.02 -26.38 12.84
C SER A 37 2.49 -26.16 13.27
N PHE A 38 3.31 -27.23 13.33
CA PHE A 38 4.69 -27.17 13.82
C PHE A 38 5.75 -26.93 12.74
N VAL A 39 5.37 -26.89 11.45
CA VAL A 39 6.32 -26.71 10.35
C VAL A 39 5.94 -25.45 9.57
N GLN A 40 6.27 -24.28 10.13
CA GLN A 40 6.57 -23.06 9.36
C GLN A 40 7.13 -21.99 10.29
N LYS A 41 8.39 -22.16 10.69
CA LYS A 41 9.22 -21.03 11.14
C LYS A 41 10.31 -20.85 10.10
N ALA A 42 9.96 -20.17 9.00
CA ALA A 42 10.94 -19.71 8.02
C ALA A 42 11.80 -18.63 8.69
N GLY A 43 13.01 -19.00 9.10
CA GLY A 43 14.03 -18.05 9.53
C GLY A 43 14.48 -17.25 8.31
N ALA A 44 14.18 -15.96 8.28
CA ALA A 44 14.80 -15.06 7.31
C ALA A 44 16.27 -14.89 7.71
N GLU A 45 17.17 -15.45 6.91
CA GLU A 45 18.60 -15.22 7.02
C GLU A 45 18.87 -13.73 6.76
N ARG A 46 19.41 -13.02 7.76
CA ARG A 46 19.86 -11.64 7.55
C ARG A 46 21.13 -11.70 6.74
N VAL A 47 21.02 -11.39 5.46
CA VAL A 47 22.19 -11.10 4.60
C VAL A 47 23.00 -9.99 5.29
N SER A 48 24.22 -10.33 5.69
CA SER A 48 25.20 -9.41 6.27
C SER A 48 25.89 -8.66 5.14
N TYR A 49 25.80 -7.33 5.13
CA TYR A 49 26.46 -6.48 4.15
C TYR A 49 27.81 -6.02 4.74
N PRO A 50 28.87 -5.92 3.93
CA PRO A 50 30.16 -5.41 4.39
C PRO A 50 29.97 -3.97 4.89
N VAL A 51 30.30 -3.76 6.16
CA VAL A 51 30.31 -2.44 6.79
C VAL A 51 31.62 -1.77 6.39
N ASP A 52 31.61 -1.04 5.26
CA ASP A 52 32.72 -0.19 4.91
C ASP A 52 32.79 1.01 5.87
N LYS A 53 33.89 1.07 6.61
CA LYS A 53 34.14 1.91 7.80
C LYS A 53 34.21 3.42 7.52
N HIS A 54 33.99 3.84 6.28
CA HIS A 54 34.10 5.24 5.83
C HIS A 54 32.88 5.76 5.04
N VAL A 55 31.81 4.95 4.92
CA VAL A 55 30.57 5.33 4.25
C VAL A 55 29.60 5.86 5.30
N SER A 56 29.15 7.11 5.16
CA SER A 56 28.07 7.67 5.96
C SER A 56 26.91 6.67 6.05
N SER A 57 26.49 6.28 7.24
CA SER A 57 25.38 5.33 7.38
C SER A 57 24.11 5.95 6.78
N ALA A 58 23.28 5.11 6.15
CA ALA A 58 21.96 5.52 5.65
C ALA A 58 21.17 6.26 6.73
N ASP A 59 21.29 5.81 7.99
CA ASP A 59 20.60 6.41 9.13
C ASP A 59 21.07 7.84 9.43
N SER A 60 22.37 8.12 9.26
CA SER A 60 22.96 9.44 9.49
C SER A 60 22.56 10.43 8.40
N ILE A 61 22.55 10.01 7.14
CA ILE A 61 22.07 10.85 6.02
C ILE A 61 20.59 11.13 6.19
N MET A 62 19.79 10.09 6.46
CA MET A 62 18.35 10.23 6.63
C MET A 62 17.97 11.07 7.85
N GLU A 63 18.79 11.10 8.90
CA GLU A 63 18.58 11.99 10.04
C GLU A 63 18.60 13.46 9.62
N LYS A 64 19.58 13.87 8.82
CA LYS A 64 19.66 15.22 8.26
C LYS A 64 18.48 15.50 7.32
N VAL A 65 18.17 14.56 6.42
CA VAL A 65 17.07 14.73 5.46
C VAL A 65 15.73 14.92 6.19
N ILE A 66 15.43 14.07 7.19
CA ILE A 66 14.21 14.19 7.99
C ILE A 66 14.21 15.49 8.79
N PHE A 67 15.36 15.90 9.33
CA PHE A 67 15.49 17.15 10.07
C PHE A 67 15.19 18.39 9.21
N PHE A 68 15.67 18.42 7.96
CA PHE A 68 15.44 19.53 7.03
C PHE A 68 14.13 19.44 6.24
N ALA A 69 13.43 18.30 6.24
CA ALA A 69 12.17 18.15 5.49
C ALA A 69 11.13 19.25 5.80
N PRO A 70 10.86 19.65 7.07
CA PRO A 70 9.91 20.73 7.36
C PRO A 70 10.31 22.10 6.81
N LEU A 71 11.62 22.35 6.63
CA LEU A 71 12.11 23.59 6.00
C LEU A 71 11.77 23.59 4.51
N TYR A 72 12.09 22.49 3.80
CA TYR A 72 11.82 22.37 2.37
C TYR A 72 10.35 22.21 2.04
N GLU A 73 9.54 21.70 2.97
CA GLU A 73 8.08 21.67 2.85
C GLU A 73 7.50 23.07 2.63
N ARG A 74 8.12 24.11 3.21
CA ARG A 74 7.58 25.48 3.27
C ARG A 74 8.37 26.52 2.47
N ILE A 75 9.45 26.12 1.80
CA ILE A 75 10.34 27.05 1.10
C ILE A 75 9.69 27.69 -0.14
N ILE A 76 8.70 27.02 -0.73
CA ILE A 76 8.00 27.49 -1.92
C ILE A 76 6.72 28.20 -1.51
N GLU A 77 6.63 29.50 -1.77
CA GLU A 77 5.42 30.29 -1.50
C GLU A 77 4.34 30.10 -2.57
N SER A 78 4.72 30.09 -3.85
CA SER A 78 3.79 29.83 -4.96
C SER A 78 4.52 29.38 -6.22
N TYR A 79 3.83 28.63 -7.09
CA TYR A 79 4.30 28.35 -8.44
C TYR A 79 3.15 28.15 -9.43
N LYS A 80 3.46 28.25 -10.72
CA LYS A 80 2.57 27.89 -11.82
C LYS A 80 3.22 26.79 -12.63
N ALA A 81 2.46 25.76 -12.97
CA ALA A 81 2.93 24.61 -13.74
C ALA A 81 1.85 24.16 -14.73
N GLU A 82 2.30 23.52 -15.81
CA GLU A 82 1.43 22.77 -16.70
C GLU A 82 1.48 21.30 -16.30
N LEU A 83 0.33 20.75 -15.93
CA LEU A 83 0.18 19.39 -15.40
C LEU A 83 -0.44 18.49 -16.47
N TYR A 84 0.32 17.47 -16.87
CA TYR A 84 -0.13 16.38 -17.73
C TYR A 84 -0.25 15.09 -16.92
N ILE A 85 -1.45 14.49 -16.92
CA ILE A 85 -1.74 13.24 -16.22
C ILE A 85 -2.17 12.20 -17.25
N LYS A 86 -1.54 11.03 -17.21
CA LYS A 86 -1.92 9.86 -18.00
C LYS A 86 -2.20 8.69 -17.08
N GLY A 87 -3.42 8.15 -17.15
CA GLY A 87 -3.88 7.04 -16.33
C GLY A 87 -4.28 5.84 -17.18
N TRP A 88 -3.91 4.64 -16.73
CA TRP A 88 -4.36 3.37 -17.30
C TRP A 88 -5.02 2.53 -16.21
N VAL A 89 -6.21 2.01 -16.52
CA VAL A 89 -6.99 1.17 -15.60
C VAL A 89 -7.25 -0.17 -16.27
N ASN A 90 -6.80 -1.25 -15.63
CA ASN A 90 -7.09 -2.62 -16.04
C ASN A 90 -8.01 -3.29 -15.03
N ILE A 91 -9.24 -3.57 -15.45
CA ILE A 91 -10.24 -4.28 -14.65
C ILE A 91 -9.96 -5.78 -14.71
N ARG A 92 -9.26 -6.29 -13.69
CA ARG A 92 -8.97 -7.72 -13.54
C ARG A 92 -10.24 -8.57 -13.34
N LYS A 93 -11.19 -8.08 -12.54
CA LYS A 93 -12.45 -8.77 -12.24
C LYS A 93 -13.61 -7.78 -12.24
N LYS A 94 -14.61 -8.05 -13.08
CA LYS A 94 -15.86 -7.28 -13.13
C LYS A 94 -16.93 -8.00 -12.31
N ASN A 95 -17.51 -7.32 -11.32
CA ASN A 95 -18.68 -7.81 -10.59
C ASN A 95 -19.88 -6.88 -10.80
N HIS A 96 -21.09 -7.32 -10.42
CA HIS A 96 -22.31 -6.53 -10.56
C HIS A 96 -22.33 -5.31 -9.62
N ILE A 97 -21.60 -5.38 -8.50
CA ILE A 97 -21.54 -4.34 -7.46
C ILE A 97 -20.85 -3.07 -7.96
N LEU A 98 -19.86 -3.18 -8.87
CA LEU A 98 -19.09 -2.03 -9.39
C LEU A 98 -19.97 -0.90 -9.94
N ARG A 99 -21.15 -1.22 -10.50
CA ARG A 99 -22.06 -0.21 -11.07
C ARG A 99 -22.70 0.69 -10.01
N TYR A 100 -22.70 0.28 -8.74
CA TYR A 100 -23.35 0.98 -7.65
C TYR A 100 -22.37 1.84 -6.83
N ILE A 101 -21.09 1.89 -7.21
CA ILE A 101 -20.11 2.79 -6.57
C ILE A 101 -20.36 4.20 -7.12
N PRO A 102 -20.82 5.18 -6.31
CA PRO A 102 -21.30 6.47 -6.81
C PRO A 102 -20.26 7.30 -7.58
N SER A 103 -18.97 7.16 -7.24
CA SER A 103 -17.84 7.87 -7.85
C SER A 103 -17.02 7.01 -8.83
N MET A 104 -17.54 5.85 -9.26
CA MET A 104 -16.89 5.01 -10.27
C MET A 104 -17.51 5.24 -11.65
N PHE A 105 -16.67 5.38 -12.68
CA PHE A 105 -17.13 5.36 -14.07
C PHE A 105 -17.80 4.03 -14.41
N ARG A 106 -18.72 4.03 -15.38
CA ARG A 106 -19.49 2.84 -15.73
C ARG A 106 -18.71 1.97 -16.73
N PRO A 107 -18.24 0.76 -16.36
CA PRO A 107 -17.45 -0.03 -17.28
C PRO A 107 -18.33 -0.64 -18.39
N LYS A 108 -18.01 -0.32 -19.65
CA LYS A 108 -18.63 -0.90 -20.86
C LYS A 108 -18.57 -2.43 -20.88
N LYS A 109 -19.51 -3.08 -21.57
CA LYS A 109 -19.54 -4.55 -21.73
C LYS A 109 -18.40 -4.96 -22.67
N GLY A 110 -17.65 -6.02 -22.32
CA GLY A 110 -16.53 -6.53 -23.13
C GLY A 110 -15.22 -5.74 -23.02
N VAL A 111 -15.24 -4.53 -22.46
CA VAL A 111 -14.05 -3.69 -22.26
C VAL A 111 -13.50 -3.90 -20.85
N ARG A 112 -12.18 -4.10 -20.73
CA ARG A 112 -11.47 -4.26 -19.45
C ARG A 112 -10.37 -3.22 -19.24
N GLU A 113 -9.89 -2.64 -20.32
CA GLU A 113 -8.81 -1.66 -20.30
C GLU A 113 -9.36 -0.30 -20.63
N TYR A 114 -8.99 0.66 -19.80
CA TYR A 114 -9.38 2.05 -19.93
C TYR A 114 -8.13 2.91 -19.84
N MET A 115 -8.11 3.98 -20.63
CA MET A 115 -7.04 4.96 -20.63
C MET A 115 -7.67 6.34 -20.52
N MET A 116 -6.95 7.25 -19.88
CA MET A 116 -7.27 8.66 -19.78
C MET A 116 -6.01 9.51 -19.86
N GLU A 117 -6.13 10.66 -20.50
CA GLU A 117 -5.14 11.73 -20.49
C GLU A 117 -5.81 13.08 -20.18
N THR A 118 -5.21 13.84 -19.29
CA THR A 118 -5.67 15.18 -18.88
C THR A 118 -4.52 16.17 -18.95
N TYR A 119 -4.78 17.36 -19.50
CA TYR A 119 -3.88 18.49 -19.54
C TYR A 119 -4.51 19.67 -18.81
N SER A 120 -3.80 20.26 -17.85
CA SER A 120 -4.33 21.29 -16.96
C SER A 120 -3.28 22.31 -16.56
N ASP A 121 -3.70 23.54 -16.28
CA ASP A 121 -2.89 24.51 -15.57
C ASP A 121 -3.02 24.27 -14.07
N LEU A 122 -1.90 24.28 -13.36
CA LEU A 122 -1.83 24.15 -11.91
C LEU A 122 -1.20 25.41 -11.32
N HIS A 123 -1.88 26.02 -10.37
CA HIS A 123 -1.34 27.08 -9.54
C HIS A 123 -1.31 26.63 -8.08
N PHE A 124 -0.12 26.58 -7.51
CA PHE A 124 0.06 26.32 -6.09
C PHE A 124 0.34 27.61 -5.34
N THR A 125 -0.28 27.74 -4.16
CA THR A 125 -0.03 28.77 -3.17
C THR A 125 0.09 28.13 -1.80
N ALA A 126 1.15 28.45 -1.07
CA ALA A 126 1.39 27.94 0.27
C ALA A 126 0.24 28.30 1.24
N PRO A 127 -0.03 27.46 2.26
CA PRO A 127 0.68 26.22 2.58
C PRO A 127 0.21 24.98 1.81
N ASP A 128 -1.01 24.96 1.27
CA ASP A 128 -1.60 23.76 0.64
C ASP A 128 -2.77 24.09 -0.31
N ILE A 129 -2.73 25.26 -0.96
CA ILE A 129 -3.79 25.70 -1.87
C ILE A 129 -3.38 25.36 -3.30
N TYR A 130 -4.14 24.46 -3.93
CA TYR A 130 -3.97 24.09 -5.33
C TYR A 130 -5.20 24.51 -6.12
N ASP A 131 -4.99 25.37 -7.12
CA ASP A 131 -5.99 25.73 -8.12
C ASP A 131 -5.63 25.05 -9.44
N GLN A 132 -6.44 24.05 -9.83
CA GLN A 132 -6.23 23.30 -11.06
C GLN A 132 -7.34 23.62 -12.06
N LYS A 133 -6.93 24.12 -13.23
CA LYS A 133 -7.83 24.39 -14.35
C LYS A 133 -7.58 23.40 -15.48
N VAL A 134 -8.49 22.46 -15.67
CA VAL A 134 -8.43 21.48 -16.77
C VAL A 134 -8.63 22.19 -18.11
N LYS A 135 -7.66 22.05 -19.02
CA LYS A 135 -7.70 22.59 -20.39
C LYS A 135 -8.23 21.57 -21.40
N ALA A 136 -7.80 20.33 -21.26
CA ALA A 136 -8.19 19.22 -22.14
C ALA A 136 -8.20 17.90 -21.38
N SER A 137 -9.08 17.01 -21.79
CA SER A 137 -9.40 15.76 -21.10
C SER A 137 -9.90 14.77 -22.14
N VAL A 138 -9.21 13.64 -22.34
CA VAL A 138 -9.53 12.64 -23.37
C VAL A 138 -9.31 11.23 -22.84
N GLY A 139 -10.27 10.34 -23.01
CA GLY A 139 -10.09 8.93 -22.65
C GLY A 139 -11.34 8.08 -22.80
N THR A 140 -11.16 6.76 -22.68
CA THR A 140 -12.26 5.79 -22.70
C THR A 140 -12.98 5.66 -21.36
N ALA A 141 -12.43 6.29 -20.31
CA ALA A 141 -13.00 6.44 -18.98
C ALA A 141 -12.99 7.92 -18.51
N SER A 142 -13.25 8.88 -19.41
CA SER A 142 -13.33 10.30 -19.06
C SER A 142 -14.32 10.60 -17.95
N GLU A 143 -15.46 9.89 -17.93
CA GLU A 143 -16.47 9.91 -16.85
C GLU A 143 -15.87 9.68 -15.45
N PHE A 144 -14.75 8.95 -15.33
CA PHE A 144 -14.09 8.69 -14.05
C PHE A 144 -13.48 9.95 -13.42
N TRP A 145 -12.96 10.84 -14.26
CA TRP A 145 -12.18 12.00 -13.87
C TRP A 145 -13.02 13.27 -13.73
N GLU A 146 -14.13 13.32 -14.44
CA GLU A 146 -15.07 14.46 -14.44
C GLU A 146 -16.06 14.43 -13.27
N MET A 147 -16.31 13.27 -12.65
CA MET A 147 -17.44 13.08 -11.73
C MET A 147 -17.25 13.56 -10.28
N ASP A 148 -16.04 13.91 -9.83
CA ASP A 148 -15.87 14.27 -8.40
C ASP A 148 -14.72 15.25 -8.09
N GLY A 149 -13.84 15.63 -9.02
CA GLY A 149 -12.71 16.53 -8.73
C GLY A 149 -11.66 16.00 -7.72
N ARG A 150 -11.91 14.84 -7.08
CA ARG A 150 -11.05 14.23 -6.07
C ARG A 150 -9.81 13.55 -6.60
N LEU A 151 -9.81 13.16 -7.88
CA LEU A 151 -8.64 12.52 -8.46
C LEU A 151 -7.46 13.49 -8.60
N PRO A 152 -7.66 14.72 -9.09
CA PRO A 152 -6.75 15.85 -8.87
C PRO A 152 -6.13 15.94 -7.48
N GLU A 153 -6.92 15.79 -6.41
CA GLU A 153 -6.46 15.90 -5.02
C GLU A 153 -5.39 14.85 -4.66
N TYR A 154 -5.42 13.66 -5.30
CA TYR A 154 -4.35 12.68 -5.10
C TYR A 154 -3.00 13.12 -5.69
N PHE A 155 -2.98 14.10 -6.60
CA PHE A 155 -1.76 14.63 -7.20
C PHE A 155 -1.21 15.86 -6.47
N HIS A 156 -1.85 16.31 -5.39
CA HIS A 156 -1.26 17.28 -4.46
C HIS A 156 -0.17 16.56 -3.65
N ILE A 157 1.06 16.58 -4.17
CA ILE A 157 2.19 15.87 -3.58
C ILE A 157 3.27 16.86 -3.20
N ASN A 158 3.50 16.98 -1.90
CA ASN A 158 4.73 17.56 -1.35
C ASN A 158 5.59 16.43 -0.77
N ILE A 159 6.70 16.11 -1.45
CA ILE A 159 7.57 14.99 -1.06
C ILE A 159 8.24 15.20 0.32
N TYR A 160 8.33 16.45 0.78
CA TYR A 160 8.92 16.81 2.07
C TYR A 160 7.89 16.82 3.21
N SER A 161 6.60 16.73 2.90
CA SER A 161 5.58 16.67 3.93
C SER A 161 5.62 15.37 4.72
N SER A 162 5.03 15.39 5.91
CA SER A 162 4.90 14.22 6.78
C SER A 162 3.94 13.15 6.24
N THR A 163 3.04 13.54 5.34
CA THR A 163 2.10 12.65 4.66
C THR A 163 2.16 12.83 3.15
N LEU A 164 1.75 11.80 2.41
CA LEU A 164 1.67 11.81 0.95
C LEU A 164 0.25 11.42 0.53
N LEU A 165 -0.12 11.82 -0.70
CA LEU A 165 -1.44 11.58 -1.30
C LEU A 165 -2.58 12.02 -0.37
N TYR A 166 -2.57 13.26 0.12
CA TYR A 166 -3.64 13.82 0.96
C TYR A 166 -3.96 12.93 2.20
N ASP A 167 -2.94 12.76 3.06
CA ASP A 167 -2.99 11.99 4.32
C ASP A 167 -3.26 10.48 4.19
N LYS A 168 -3.21 9.91 2.98
CA LYS A 168 -3.40 8.46 2.82
C LYS A 168 -2.15 7.65 3.13
N LEU A 169 -0.97 8.23 2.92
CA LEU A 169 0.30 7.54 3.11
C LEU A 169 1.19 8.30 4.09
N LEU A 170 1.89 7.55 4.95
CA LEU A 170 2.93 8.12 5.80
C LEU A 170 4.21 8.32 4.97
N SER A 171 4.72 9.55 4.96
CA SER A 171 5.95 9.89 4.24
C SER A 171 7.17 9.16 4.85
N PRO A 172 8.11 8.68 4.02
CA PRO A 172 9.40 8.20 4.51
C PRO A 172 10.28 9.33 5.06
N LEU A 173 9.87 10.61 4.92
CA LEU A 173 10.55 11.78 5.48
C LEU A 173 9.86 12.35 6.73
N ALA A 174 8.77 11.72 7.20
CA ALA A 174 8.07 12.16 8.40
C ALA A 174 8.99 12.14 9.64
N PRO A 175 8.78 13.02 10.65
CA PRO A 175 9.60 13.07 11.86
C PRO A 175 9.69 11.73 12.60
N ASN A 176 8.64 10.91 12.55
CA ASN A 176 8.56 9.59 13.15
C ASN A 176 8.78 8.43 12.16
N ALA A 177 9.25 8.72 10.93
CA ALA A 177 9.38 7.74 9.84
C ALA A 177 10.31 6.58 10.20
N LYS A 178 11.39 6.82 10.98
CA LYS A 178 12.32 5.78 11.47
C LYS A 178 11.63 4.67 12.27
N LYS A 179 10.43 4.91 12.83
CA LYS A 179 9.64 3.86 13.50
C LYS A 179 9.08 2.86 12.49
N TYR A 180 8.67 3.33 11.32
CA TYR A 180 7.92 2.56 10.32
C TYR A 180 8.76 2.11 9.13
N TYR A 181 9.88 2.77 8.86
CA TYR A 181 10.76 2.52 7.72
C TYR A 181 12.18 2.13 8.13
N THR A 182 12.80 1.30 7.31
CA THR A 182 14.24 1.00 7.34
C THR A 182 14.88 1.60 6.09
N TYR A 183 16.04 2.23 6.26
CA TYR A 183 16.79 2.88 5.19
C TYR A 183 18.09 2.12 4.91
N ARG A 184 18.48 2.03 3.64
CA ARG A 184 19.74 1.41 3.20
C ARG A 184 20.32 2.18 2.03
N ILE A 185 21.63 2.36 2.00
CA ILE A 185 22.31 2.86 0.79
C ILE A 185 22.32 1.72 -0.22
N ASP A 186 21.74 1.98 -1.39
CA ASP A 186 21.72 1.07 -2.53
C ASP A 186 22.93 1.34 -3.44
N THR A 187 23.21 2.62 -3.71
CA THR A 187 24.31 3.04 -4.59
C THR A 187 24.82 4.42 -4.19
N VAL A 188 26.12 4.64 -4.32
CA VAL A 188 26.74 5.96 -4.23
C VAL A 188 27.16 6.36 -5.64
N MET A 189 26.74 7.54 -6.07
CA MET A 189 26.92 8.08 -7.42
C MET A 189 27.58 9.46 -7.33
N GLY A 190 28.09 9.96 -8.45
CA GLY A 190 28.66 11.31 -8.54
C GLY A 190 30.16 11.39 -8.25
N GLU A 191 30.69 12.60 -8.38
CA GLU A 191 32.11 12.90 -8.16
C GLU A 191 32.42 13.08 -6.67
N ARG A 192 33.71 13.03 -6.28
CA ARG A 192 34.15 13.12 -4.88
C ARG A 192 33.63 14.35 -4.12
N HIS A 193 33.28 15.43 -4.82
CA HIS A 193 32.77 16.69 -4.26
C HIS A 193 31.27 16.93 -4.52
N ALA A 194 30.59 15.96 -5.13
CA ALA A 194 29.17 16.04 -5.49
C ALA A 194 28.53 14.64 -5.40
N LEU A 195 28.76 13.97 -4.27
CA LEU A 195 28.24 12.63 -4.05
C LEU A 195 26.71 12.66 -3.94
N GLN A 196 26.08 11.65 -4.54
CA GLN A 196 24.66 11.40 -4.48
C GLN A 196 24.43 9.98 -3.96
N TYR A 197 23.61 9.85 -2.94
CA TYR A 197 23.27 8.59 -2.31
C TYR A 197 21.88 8.17 -2.77
N LYS A 198 21.82 7.04 -3.47
CA LYS A 198 20.56 6.34 -3.73
C LYS A 198 20.22 5.53 -2.50
N ILE A 199 19.24 5.97 -1.74
CA ILE A 199 18.79 5.33 -0.50
C ILE A 199 17.47 4.61 -0.77
N ARG A 200 17.42 3.33 -0.43
CA ARG A 200 16.20 2.53 -0.45
C ARG A 200 15.48 2.68 0.89
N PHE A 201 14.20 3.03 0.87
CA PHE A 201 13.33 3.03 2.04
C PHE A 201 12.34 1.86 1.95
N MET A 202 12.25 1.09 3.04
CA MET A 202 11.47 -0.15 3.09
C MET A 202 10.56 -0.15 4.31
N PRO A 203 9.25 -0.41 4.16
CA PRO A 203 8.33 -0.49 5.28
C PRO A 203 8.68 -1.70 6.15
N LYS A 204 8.68 -1.53 7.48
CA LYS A 204 8.95 -2.60 8.45
C LYS A 204 7.77 -3.56 8.62
N SER A 205 6.57 -3.13 8.26
CA SER A 205 5.34 -3.92 8.33
C SER A 205 4.53 -3.80 7.04
N LYS A 206 3.66 -4.78 6.79
CA LYS A 206 2.71 -4.72 5.69
C LYS A 206 1.54 -3.83 6.12
N SER A 207 1.49 -2.61 5.59
CA SER A 207 0.39 -1.67 5.79
C SER A 207 0.08 -0.95 4.49
N PHE A 208 -1.21 -0.70 4.23
CA PHE A 208 -1.65 0.09 3.07
C PHE A 208 -1.28 1.57 3.17
N GLN A 209 -0.88 2.04 4.36
CA GLN A 209 -0.44 3.43 4.59
C GLN A 209 1.07 3.62 4.42
N LEU A 210 1.82 2.56 4.14
CA LEU A 210 3.27 2.62 3.99
C LEU A 210 3.69 2.29 2.56
N VAL A 211 4.77 2.93 2.09
CA VAL A 211 5.29 2.76 0.73
C VAL A 211 6.77 2.42 0.72
N GLY A 212 7.19 1.57 -0.22
CA GLY A 212 8.60 1.26 -0.46
C GLY A 212 9.09 1.92 -1.74
N GLY A 213 10.36 2.32 -1.76
CA GLY A 213 10.93 2.99 -2.92
C GLY A 213 12.39 3.39 -2.72
N TYR A 214 12.82 4.35 -3.53
CA TYR A 214 14.16 4.92 -3.51
C TYR A 214 14.09 6.44 -3.47
N LEU A 215 15.04 7.05 -2.78
CA LEU A 215 15.28 8.48 -2.76
C LEU A 215 16.74 8.74 -3.14
N ILE A 216 17.00 9.85 -3.83
CA ILE A 216 18.35 10.28 -4.19
C ILE A 216 18.64 11.53 -3.37
N VAL A 217 19.71 11.48 -2.57
CA VAL A 217 20.10 12.57 -1.67
C VAL A 217 21.49 13.02 -2.02
N SER A 218 21.67 14.32 -2.23
CA SER A 218 22.98 14.93 -2.40
C SER A 218 23.71 15.05 -1.05
N ASP A 219 25.03 15.01 -1.05
CA ASP A 219 25.85 15.13 0.17
C ASP A 219 25.75 16.51 0.84
N ASN A 220 25.38 17.54 0.06
CA ASN A 220 25.28 18.95 0.49
C ASN A 220 23.97 19.30 1.23
N VAL A 221 23.34 18.33 1.91
CA VAL A 221 22.13 18.54 2.73
C VAL A 221 22.50 18.83 4.18
#